data_AF-A0AAI9T4M8-F1
#
_entry.id   AF-A0AAI9T4M8-F1
#
_cell.length_a   1.000
_cell.length_b   1.000
_cell.length_c   1.000
_cell.angle_alpha   90.00
_cell.angle_beta   90.00
_cell.angle_gamma   90.00
#
_symmetry.space_group_name_H-M   'P 1'
#
loop_
_entity.id
_entity.type
_entity.pdbx_description
1 polymer ?
#
loop_
_entity_poly.entity_id
_entity_poly.type
_entity_poly.pdbx_seq_one_letter_code
_entity_poly.pdbx_strand_id
1 'polypeptide(L)'
;MSTWWQTKTMIDIIKEYPEQISSFEELVAELKTKNDGLLTLTSTAISKYCFLNQLLVGFQAEFNNLNQHLQDRYSNYYVDTMPLFLGENDISFDLYSINFDKIAKLFRNFKIMRP
;
A
#
# COMPACT_ATOMS: atom_id res chain seq x y z
N MET A 1 -0.82 17.64 3.46
CA MET A 1 -0.30 16.33 3.05
C MET A 1 1.17 16.29 3.38
N SER A 2 1.63 15.32 4.16
CA SER A 2 3.04 15.25 4.56
C SER A 2 3.95 15.09 3.34
N THR A 3 5.18 15.60 3.45
CA THR A 3 6.23 15.48 2.41
C THR A 3 6.53 14.02 2.08
N TRP A 4 6.29 13.10 3.03
CA TRP A 4 6.43 11.67 2.85
C TRP A 4 5.53 11.11 1.73
N TRP A 5 4.23 11.44 1.70
CA TRP A 5 3.32 10.97 0.64
C TRP A 5 3.73 11.48 -0.74
N GLN A 6 4.27 12.69 -0.82
CA GLN A 6 4.74 13.27 -2.08
C GLN A 6 5.96 12.50 -2.61
N THR A 7 6.84 12.03 -1.73
CA THR A 7 8.00 11.20 -2.12
C THR A 7 7.65 9.76 -2.51
N LYS A 8 6.45 9.28 -2.17
CA LYS A 8 5.99 7.91 -2.46
C LYS A 8 5.02 7.82 -3.65
N THR A 9 5.03 8.85 -4.51
CA THR A 9 4.26 8.87 -5.77
C THR A 9 4.73 7.85 -6.81
N MET A 10 5.96 7.35 -6.69
CA MET A 10 6.49 6.23 -7.46
C MET A 10 7.24 5.30 -6.52
N ILE A 11 7.02 4.00 -6.67
CA ILE A 11 7.80 2.96 -5.97
C ILE A 11 8.52 2.14 -7.04
N ASP A 12 9.85 2.19 -7.04
CA ASP A 12 10.66 1.39 -7.95
C ASP A 12 10.97 0.04 -7.29
N ILE A 13 10.13 -0.97 -7.54
CA ILE A 13 10.27 -2.30 -6.93
C ILE A 13 11.62 -2.95 -7.28
N ILE A 14 12.17 -2.70 -8.47
CA ILE A 14 13.44 -3.30 -8.89
C ILE A 14 14.59 -2.76 -8.04
N LYS A 15 14.57 -1.46 -7.75
CA LYS A 15 15.63 -0.79 -7.00
C LYS A 15 15.42 -0.87 -5.49
N GLU A 16 14.20 -0.70 -5.02
CA GLU A 16 13.85 -0.54 -3.60
C GLU A 16 13.50 -1.86 -2.92
N TYR A 17 12.98 -2.86 -3.66
CA TYR A 17 12.51 -4.14 -3.11
C TYR A 17 12.84 -5.33 -4.05
N PRO A 18 14.12 -5.52 -4.45
CA PRO A 18 14.51 -6.55 -5.40
C PRO A 18 14.13 -7.98 -4.95
N GLU A 19 14.09 -8.23 -3.64
CA GLU A 19 13.68 -9.49 -3.03
C GLU A 19 12.18 -9.79 -3.18
N GLN A 20 11.35 -8.76 -3.42
CA GLN A 20 9.90 -8.89 -3.57
C GLN A 20 9.43 -9.02 -5.02
N ILE A 21 10.35 -9.13 -5.98
CA ILE A 21 9.99 -9.23 -7.41
C ILE A 21 9.08 -10.44 -7.68
N SER A 22 9.34 -11.59 -7.05
CA SER A 22 8.48 -12.78 -7.21
C SER A 22 7.08 -12.56 -6.62
N SER A 23 6.96 -11.96 -5.44
CA SER A 23 5.67 -11.60 -4.86
C SER A 23 4.91 -10.59 -5.73
N PHE A 24 5.62 -9.65 -6.36
CA PHE A 24 5.02 -8.72 -7.31
C PHE A 24 4.54 -9.42 -8.60
N GLU A 25 5.28 -10.41 -9.11
CA GLU A 25 4.85 -11.25 -10.24
C GLU A 25 3.56 -12.02 -9.90
N GLU A 26 3.46 -12.58 -8.69
CA GLU A 26 2.25 -13.26 -8.20
C GLU A 26 1.05 -12.32 -8.11
N LEU A 27 1.24 -11.13 -7.54
CA LEU A 27 0.21 -10.10 -7.47
C LEU A 27 -0.30 -9.70 -8.86
N VAL A 28 0.61 -9.50 -9.81
CA VAL A 28 0.28 -9.19 -11.21
C VAL A 28 -0.47 -10.34 -11.88
N ALA A 29 -0.10 -11.60 -11.59
CA ALA A 29 -0.81 -12.75 -12.11
C ALA A 29 -2.24 -12.83 -11.56
N GLU A 30 -2.43 -12.61 -10.26
CA GLU A 30 -3.75 -12.58 -9.62
C GLU A 30 -4.64 -11.49 -10.22
N LEU A 31 -4.11 -10.27 -10.35
CA LEU A 31 -4.80 -9.15 -11.00
C LEU A 31 -5.29 -9.48 -12.41
N LYS A 32 -4.49 -10.21 -13.21
CA LYS A 32 -4.87 -10.61 -14.58
C LYS A 32 -6.02 -11.61 -14.62
N THR A 33 -6.27 -12.35 -13.53
CA THR A 33 -7.40 -13.30 -13.47
C THR A 33 -8.73 -12.63 -13.15
N LYS A 34 -8.72 -11.37 -12.71
CA LYS A 34 -9.93 -10.60 -12.39
C LYS A 34 -10.42 -9.90 -13.66
N ASN A 35 -11.61 -10.27 -14.13
CA ASN A 35 -12.19 -9.79 -15.40
C ASN A 35 -12.44 -8.28 -15.46
N ASP A 36 -12.55 -7.62 -14.31
CA ASP A 36 -12.71 -6.17 -14.16
C ASP A 36 -11.38 -5.44 -13.91
N GLY A 37 -10.27 -6.18 -13.80
CA GLY A 37 -8.95 -5.63 -13.47
C GLY A 37 -8.87 -5.04 -12.07
N LEU A 38 -9.83 -5.34 -11.20
CA LEU A 38 -9.89 -4.85 -9.82
C LEU A 38 -9.45 -5.95 -8.86
N LEU A 39 -8.47 -5.62 -8.02
CA LEU A 39 -8.11 -6.41 -6.86
C LEU A 39 -8.14 -5.52 -5.63
N THR A 40 -9.06 -5.84 -4.72
CA THR A 40 -9.12 -5.23 -3.40
C THR A 40 -8.27 -6.06 -2.46
N LEU A 41 -7.24 -5.43 -1.89
CA LEU A 41 -6.39 -6.04 -0.87
C LEU A 41 -6.76 -5.44 0.50
N THR A 42 -7.07 -6.29 1.47
CA THR A 42 -7.27 -5.87 2.87
C THR A 42 -5.92 -5.68 3.57
N SER A 43 -5.89 -5.05 4.75
CA SER A 43 -4.66 -4.78 5.51
C SER A 43 -3.78 -6.03 5.71
N THR A 44 -4.40 -7.19 5.97
CA THR A 44 -3.69 -8.47 6.11
C THR A 44 -3.10 -8.97 4.79
N ALA A 45 -3.76 -8.73 3.66
CA ALA A 45 -3.23 -9.08 2.35
C ALA A 45 -2.13 -8.11 1.91
N ILE A 46 -2.30 -6.82 2.21
CA ILE A 46 -1.35 -5.74 1.93
C ILE A 46 -0.02 -5.98 2.64
N SER A 47 -0.04 -6.38 3.92
CA SER A 47 1.17 -6.54 4.74
C SER A 47 2.16 -7.59 4.21
N LYS A 48 1.71 -8.50 3.33
CA LYS A 48 2.57 -9.49 2.65
C LYS A 48 3.50 -8.85 1.61
N TYR A 49 3.13 -7.69 1.08
CA TYR A 49 3.88 -6.98 0.05
C TYR A 49 4.56 -5.76 0.69
N CYS A 50 5.86 -5.80 0.95
CA CYS A 50 6.60 -4.70 1.61
C CYS A 50 6.38 -3.35 0.90
N PHE A 51 6.33 -3.37 -0.43
CA PHE A 51 6.09 -2.18 -1.23
C PHE A 51 4.69 -1.58 -1.05
N LEU A 52 3.68 -2.37 -0.65
CA LEU A 52 2.35 -1.87 -0.27
C LEU A 52 2.24 -1.61 1.23
N ASN A 53 2.90 -2.42 2.05
CA ASN A 53 2.91 -2.30 3.51
C ASN A 53 3.46 -0.94 3.96
N GLN A 54 4.44 -0.38 3.26
CA GLN A 54 4.92 0.98 3.55
C GLN A 54 3.78 2.02 3.45
N LEU A 55 2.88 1.87 2.48
CA LEU A 55 1.72 2.77 2.30
C LEU A 55 0.70 2.56 3.41
N LEU A 56 0.47 1.29 3.80
CA LEU A 56 -0.40 0.93 4.91
C LEU A 56 0.07 1.58 6.22
N VAL A 57 1.36 1.42 6.54
CA VAL A 57 1.99 2.00 7.74
C VAL A 57 1.94 3.52 7.70
N GLY A 58 2.22 4.14 6.54
CA GLY A 58 2.11 5.58 6.38
C GLY A 58 0.69 6.11 6.62
N PHE A 59 -0.32 5.41 6.11
CA PHE A 59 -1.72 5.76 6.34
C PHE A 59 -2.11 5.63 7.81
N GLN A 60 -1.73 4.53 8.45
CA GLN A 60 -1.99 4.31 9.88
C GLN A 60 -1.32 5.39 10.75
N ALA A 61 -0.11 5.84 10.39
CA ALA A 61 0.56 6.92 11.10
C ALA A 61 -0.20 8.25 10.99
N GLU A 62 -0.65 8.64 9.79
CA GLU A 62 -1.45 9.85 9.61
C GLU A 62 -2.82 9.76 10.30
N PHE A 63 -3.46 8.58 10.26
CA PHE A 63 -4.71 8.33 10.97
C PHE A 63 -4.52 8.49 12.49
N ASN A 64 -3.47 7.91 13.05
CA ASN A 64 -3.16 8.03 14.48
C ASN A 64 -2.87 9.49 14.86
N ASN A 65 -2.12 10.23 14.04
CA ASN A 65 -1.87 11.65 14.26
C ASN A 65 -3.18 12.47 14.24
N LEU A 66 -4.08 12.20 13.29
CA LEU A 66 -5.39 12.83 13.24
C LEU A 66 -6.22 12.49 14.49
N ASN A 67 -6.21 11.22 14.91
CA ASN A 67 -6.96 10.76 16.07
C ASN A 67 -6.48 11.41 17.36
N GLN A 68 -5.16 11.55 17.52
CA GLN A 68 -4.53 12.27 18.63
C GLN A 68 -4.92 13.75 18.62
N HIS A 69 -4.84 14.41 17.46
CA HIS A 69 -5.25 15.81 17.34
C HIS A 69 -6.72 16.04 17.71
N LEU A 70 -7.61 15.10 17.37
CA LEU A 70 -9.01 15.16 17.77
C LEU A 70 -9.18 14.96 19.28
N GLN A 71 -8.46 14.00 19.87
CA GLN A 71 -8.48 13.77 21.31
C GLN A 71 -8.01 15.02 22.06
N ASP A 72 -6.88 15.62 21.66
CA ASP A 72 -6.33 16.80 22.33
C ASP A 72 -7.30 17.99 22.26
N ARG A 73 -7.92 18.20 21.09
CA ARG A 73 -8.85 19.31 20.84
C ARG A 73 -10.17 19.16 21.61
N TYR A 74 -10.63 17.93 21.80
CA TYR A 74 -11.90 17.61 22.46
C TYR A 74 -11.68 16.72 23.69
N SER A 75 -10.62 17.02 24.45
CA SER A 75 -10.15 16.19 25.58
C SER A 75 -11.17 16.03 26.70
N ASN A 76 -12.11 16.98 26.82
CA ASN A 76 -13.23 16.90 27.76
C ASN A 76 -14.30 15.89 27.34
N TYR A 77 -14.35 15.50 26.06
CA TYR A 77 -15.25 14.47 25.53
C TYR A 77 -14.56 13.10 25.41
N TYR A 78 -13.25 13.10 25.12
CA TYR A 78 -12.44 11.90 24.88
C TYR A 78 -11.38 11.71 25.96
N VAL A 79 -11.83 11.52 27.20
CA VAL A 79 -10.95 11.42 28.39
C VAL A 79 -10.08 10.17 28.33
N ASP A 80 -10.71 9.00 28.14
CA ASP A 80 -10.04 7.69 28.11
C ASP A 80 -10.33 6.90 26.83
N THR A 81 -10.90 7.57 25.81
CA THR A 81 -11.30 6.94 24.55
C THR A 81 -10.66 7.66 23.37
N MET A 82 -10.42 6.90 22.30
CA MET A 82 -9.99 7.48 21.04
C MET A 82 -11.21 7.88 20.20
N PRO A 83 -11.19 9.06 19.55
CA PRO A 83 -12.32 9.54 18.75
C PRO A 83 -12.72 8.62 17.59
N LEU A 84 -11.73 8.03 16.93
CA LEU A 84 -11.90 7.16 15.77
C LEU A 84 -11.32 5.77 16.07
N PHE A 85 -11.95 4.75 15.50
CA PHE A 85 -11.49 3.37 15.56
C PHE A 85 -11.14 2.88 14.15
N LEU A 86 -10.06 2.12 14.04
CA LEU A 86 -9.63 1.48 12.81
C LEU A 86 -9.31 0.02 13.12
N GLY A 87 -10.19 -0.88 12.70
CA GLY A 87 -10.04 -2.32 12.87
C GLY A 87 -9.01 -2.92 11.93
N GLU A 88 -8.67 -4.18 12.20
CA GLU A 88 -7.56 -4.90 11.55
C GLU A 88 -7.69 -5.06 10.03
N ASN A 89 -8.91 -4.95 9.45
CA ASN A 89 -9.14 -5.03 8.01
C ASN A 89 -9.95 -3.85 7.45
N ASP A 90 -10.01 -2.74 8.18
CA ASP A 90 -10.78 -1.56 7.79
C ASP A 90 -10.06 -0.72 6.71
N ILE A 91 -8.80 -1.05 6.40
CA ILE A 91 -8.04 -0.44 5.32
C ILE A 91 -7.99 -1.40 4.14
N SER A 92 -8.47 -0.93 3.00
CA SER A 92 -8.37 -1.62 1.71
C SER A 92 -7.66 -0.76 0.68
N PHE A 93 -6.85 -1.39 -0.16
CA PHE A 93 -6.31 -0.78 -1.37
C PHE A 93 -6.99 -1.38 -2.58
N ASP A 94 -7.63 -0.50 -3.36
CA ASP A 94 -8.17 -0.84 -4.66
C ASP A 94 -7.16 -0.51 -5.74
N LEU A 95 -6.66 -1.56 -6.39
CA LEU A 95 -5.68 -1.43 -7.46
C LEU A 95 -6.41 -1.25 -8.80
N TYR A 96 -6.31 -0.05 -9.40
CA TYR A 96 -6.92 0.30 -10.69
C TYR A 96 -5.88 0.61 -11.76
N SER A 97 -6.28 0.48 -13.03
CA SER A 97 -5.57 1.02 -14.21
C SER A 97 -4.11 0.57 -14.33
N ILE A 98 -3.83 -0.68 -13.96
CA ILE A 98 -2.48 -1.25 -14.05
C ILE A 98 -2.12 -1.47 -15.51
N ASN A 99 -1.09 -0.76 -15.99
CA ASN A 99 -0.56 -0.94 -17.33
C ASN A 99 0.34 -2.18 -17.40
N PHE A 100 -0.28 -3.34 -17.66
CA PHE A 100 0.42 -4.62 -17.74
C PHE A 100 1.49 -4.69 -18.83
N ASP A 101 1.36 -3.92 -19.92
CA ASP A 101 2.38 -3.88 -20.98
C ASP A 101 3.69 -3.22 -20.51
N LYS A 102 3.58 -2.14 -19.72
CA LYS A 102 4.74 -1.50 -19.09
C LYS A 102 5.40 -2.44 -18.07
N ILE A 103 4.58 -3.15 -17.30
CA ILE A 103 5.06 -4.16 -16.34
C ILE A 103 5.79 -5.31 -17.06
N ALA A 104 5.23 -5.83 -18.15
CA ALA A 104 5.85 -6.89 -18.94
C ALA A 104 7.19 -6.46 -19.55
N LYS A 105 7.32 -5.19 -19.99
CA LYS A 105 8.58 -4.62 -20.48
C LYS A 105 9.62 -4.49 -19.36
N LEU A 106 9.22 -4.03 -18.17
CA LEU A 106 10.08 -4.00 -16.98
C LEU A 106 10.63 -5.39 -16.63
N PHE A 107 9.77 -6.41 -16.63
CA PHE A 107 10.19 -7.78 -16.33
C PHE A 107 11.10 -8.40 -17.41
N ARG A 108 10.85 -8.14 -18.70
CA ARG A 108 11.79 -8.57 -19.75
C ARG A 108 13.17 -7.97 -19.53
N ASN A 109 13.24 -6.66 -19.27
CA ASN A 109 14.50 -5.99 -19.02
C ASN A 109 15.21 -6.54 -17.78
N PHE A 110 14.46 -6.87 -16.72
CA PHE A 110 15.02 -7.50 -15.52
C PHE A 110 15.54 -8.92 -15.76
N LYS A 111 14.80 -9.76 -16.50
CA LYS A 111 15.25 -11.12 -16.86
C LYS A 111 16.47 -11.13 -17.77
N ILE A 112 16.63 -10.11 -18.62
CA ILE A 112 17.81 -9.95 -19.48
C ILE A 112 19.05 -9.51 -18.67
N MET A 113 18.87 -8.91 -17.49
CA MET A 113 19.97 -8.46 -16.61
C MET A 113 20.43 -9.50 -15.58
N ARG A 114 19.75 -10.65 -15.45
CA ARG A 114 20.28 -11.77 -14.65
C ARG A 114 21.25 -12.58 -15.53
N PRO A 115 22.50 -12.83 -15.09
CA PRO A 115 23.47 -13.67 -15.82
C PRO A 115 23.04 -15.14 -15.90
#